data_AF-A0A7S3XHE6-F1
#
_entry.id   AF-A0A7S3XHE6-F1
#
_cell.length_a   1.000
_cell.length_b   1.000
_cell.length_c   1.000
_cell.angle_alpha   90.00
_cell.angle_beta   90.00
_cell.angle_gamma   90.00
#
_symmetry.space_group_name_H-M   'P 1'
#
loop_
_entity.id
_entity.type
_entity.pdbx_description
1 polymer ?
#
loop_
_entity_poly.entity_id
_entity_poly.type
_entity_poly.pdbx_seq_one_letter_code
_entity_poly.pdbx_strand_id
1 'polypeptide(L)'
;AVIDVAAKKPSFRLVLVDLTDKNIGQVRLLNELTFPVRYGDHFYEGILTYKDNGGFVKLAYMCDVLVGSIACRVMPIDPKDPTKGMKMYIMTLSVLPMYRRCGVATTLLRSLEEELSSRRESIRVEKEAKARSASHHHGQHNHGEEGYAGQVLKISLNVQINNISAIGFYQKHGFSNTTH
;
A
#
# COMPACT_ATOMS: atom_id res chain seq x y z
N ALA A 1 1.22 -41.99 27.75
CA ALA A 1 0.48 -40.97 26.98
C ALA A 1 1.01 -40.99 25.56
N VAL A 2 0.13 -41.12 24.56
CA VAL A 2 0.51 -40.98 23.15
C VAL A 2 0.56 -39.48 22.86
N ILE A 3 1.75 -38.97 22.54
CA ILE A 3 1.94 -37.58 22.12
C ILE A 3 1.95 -37.62 20.58
N ASP A 4 0.83 -37.29 19.97
CA ASP A 4 0.75 -37.14 18.51
C ASP A 4 1.26 -35.75 18.12
N VAL A 5 2.20 -35.70 17.19
CA VAL A 5 2.61 -34.45 16.55
C VAL A 5 1.50 -34.06 15.59
N ALA A 6 0.75 -33.00 15.92
CA ALA A 6 -0.22 -32.43 15.01
C ALA A 6 0.47 -32.17 13.65
N ALA A 7 0.00 -32.85 12.60
CA ALA A 7 0.54 -32.71 11.26
C ALA A 7 0.62 -31.22 10.90
N LYS A 8 1.83 -30.72 10.64
CA LYS A 8 2.07 -29.32 10.31
C LYS A 8 1.29 -29.02 9.02
N LYS A 9 0.17 -28.31 9.15
CA LYS A 9 -0.69 -27.92 8.02
C LYS A 9 0.22 -27.32 6.94
N PRO A 10 0.16 -27.75 5.67
CA PRO A 10 1.05 -27.23 4.65
C PRO A 10 0.91 -25.69 4.64
N SER A 11 2.01 -24.99 4.93
CA SER A 11 2.01 -23.54 4.87
C SER A 11 1.99 -23.16 3.40
N PHE A 12 0.83 -22.79 2.87
CA PHE A 12 0.76 -22.24 1.54
C PHE A 12 1.68 -21.01 1.48
N ARG A 13 2.70 -21.07 0.63
CA ARG A 13 3.67 -19.99 0.49
C ARG A 13 3.08 -18.93 -0.43
N LEU A 14 2.85 -17.75 0.11
CA LEU A 14 2.51 -16.58 -0.69
C LEU A 14 3.81 -15.97 -1.25
N VAL A 15 3.86 -15.75 -2.55
CA VAL A 15 4.97 -15.07 -3.22
C VAL A 15 4.50 -13.69 -3.65
N LEU A 16 5.20 -12.65 -3.21
CA LEU A 16 4.92 -11.28 -3.61
C LEU A 16 5.79 -10.91 -4.80
N VAL A 17 5.15 -10.37 -5.85
CA VAL A 17 5.79 -10.03 -7.13
C VAL A 17 5.45 -8.59 -7.50
N ASP A 18 6.39 -7.91 -8.16
CA ASP A 18 6.18 -6.57 -8.68
C ASP A 18 5.30 -6.55 -9.94
N LEU A 19 4.54 -5.46 -10.06
CA LEU A 19 3.80 -5.18 -11.28
C LEU A 19 4.76 -4.83 -12.43
N THR A 20 4.46 -5.35 -13.61
CA THR A 20 5.04 -4.96 -14.89
C THR A 20 3.94 -4.72 -15.91
N ASP A 21 4.29 -4.09 -17.03
CA ASP A 21 3.45 -4.02 -18.23
C ASP A 21 2.99 -5.40 -18.71
N LYS A 22 3.82 -6.43 -18.55
CA LYS A 22 3.52 -7.81 -18.97
C LYS A 22 2.46 -8.49 -18.11
N ASN A 23 2.28 -8.06 -16.85
CA ASN A 23 1.36 -8.71 -15.90
C ASN A 23 0.14 -7.85 -15.52
N ILE A 24 0.00 -6.63 -16.06
CA ILE A 24 -1.15 -5.75 -15.80
C ILE A 24 -2.49 -6.37 -16.20
N GLY A 25 -2.52 -7.22 -17.24
CA GLY A 25 -3.71 -7.93 -17.67
C GLY A 25 -4.26 -8.88 -16.59
N GLN A 26 -3.39 -9.45 -15.75
CA GLN A 26 -3.81 -10.31 -14.64
C GLN A 26 -4.45 -9.49 -13.52
N VAL A 27 -3.95 -8.27 -13.26
CA VAL A 27 -4.58 -7.34 -12.31
C VAL A 27 -5.97 -6.94 -12.77
N ARG A 28 -6.14 -6.68 -14.07
CA ARG A 28 -7.45 -6.38 -14.67
C ARG A 28 -8.43 -7.52 -14.43
N LEU A 29 -8.06 -8.73 -14.81
CA LEU A 29 -8.90 -9.91 -14.61
C LEU A 29 -9.22 -10.14 -13.13
N LEU A 30 -8.23 -10.02 -12.25
CA LEU A 30 -8.43 -10.15 -10.81
C LEU A 30 -9.47 -9.14 -10.29
N ASN A 31 -9.33 -7.86 -10.67
CA ASN A 31 -10.24 -6.81 -10.23
C ASN A 31 -11.68 -7.05 -10.71
N GLU A 32 -11.86 -7.48 -11.97
CA GLU A 32 -13.17 -7.83 -12.53
C GLU A 32 -13.84 -8.99 -11.79
N LEU A 33 -13.05 -9.94 -11.27
CA LEU A 33 -13.54 -11.07 -10.48
C LEU A 33 -13.82 -10.71 -9.01
N THR A 34 -13.24 -9.62 -8.50
CA THR A 34 -13.32 -9.27 -7.06
C THR A 34 -14.22 -8.08 -6.75
N PHE A 35 -14.45 -7.18 -7.70
CA PHE A 35 -15.24 -5.96 -7.51
C PHE A 35 -16.54 -5.98 -8.34
N PRO A 36 -17.62 -5.34 -7.83
CA PRO A 36 -18.88 -5.23 -8.57
C PRO A 36 -18.84 -4.17 -9.69
N VAL A 37 -17.73 -3.46 -9.85
CA VAL A 37 -17.55 -2.40 -10.84
C VAL A 37 -16.39 -2.75 -11.77
N ARG A 38 -16.52 -2.36 -13.05
CA ARG A 38 -15.45 -2.49 -14.04
C ARG A 38 -14.70 -1.18 -14.17
N TYR A 39 -13.38 -1.24 -14.04
CA TYR A 39 -12.50 -0.11 -14.30
C TYR A 39 -12.13 -0.07 -15.79
N GLY A 40 -12.09 1.13 -16.38
CA GLY A 40 -11.68 1.33 -17.78
C GLY A 40 -10.17 1.29 -17.98
N ASP A 41 -9.71 1.35 -19.22
CA ASP A 41 -8.28 1.23 -19.59
C ASP A 41 -7.39 2.27 -18.91
N HIS A 42 -7.83 3.52 -18.83
CA HIS A 42 -7.10 4.61 -18.16
C HIS A 42 -6.77 4.34 -16.69
N PHE A 43 -7.56 3.52 -16.01
CA PHE A 43 -7.26 3.12 -14.64
C PHE A 43 -6.00 2.24 -14.59
N TYR A 44 -5.87 1.29 -15.50
CA TYR A 44 -4.74 0.35 -15.56
C TYR A 44 -3.47 1.00 -16.12
N GLU A 45 -3.62 1.89 -17.11
CA GLU A 45 -2.55 2.79 -17.56
C GLU A 45 -2.03 3.63 -16.37
N GLY A 46 -2.97 4.21 -15.61
CA GLY A 46 -2.66 4.95 -14.39
C GLY A 46 -1.89 4.13 -13.36
N ILE A 47 -2.27 2.87 -13.11
CA ILE A 47 -1.54 1.97 -12.18
C ILE A 47 -0.05 1.85 -12.57
N LEU A 48 0.25 1.65 -13.85
CA LEU A 48 1.62 1.54 -14.34
C LEU A 48 2.38 2.85 -14.11
N THR A 49 1.77 3.99 -14.43
CA THR A 49 2.36 5.31 -14.17
C THR A 49 2.56 5.57 -12.67
N TYR A 50 1.60 5.22 -11.82
CA TYR A 50 1.70 5.49 -10.39
C TYR A 50 2.77 4.66 -9.71
N LYS A 51 2.98 3.42 -10.13
CA LYS A 51 4.10 2.57 -9.65
C LYS A 51 5.43 3.32 -9.77
N ASP A 52 5.68 3.97 -10.91
CA ASP A 52 6.95 4.65 -11.17
C ASP A 52 7.02 6.06 -10.54
N ASN A 53 5.88 6.59 -10.07
CA ASN A 53 5.76 7.90 -9.44
C ASN A 53 5.49 7.79 -7.92
N GLY A 54 6.23 6.91 -7.25
CA GLY A 54 6.17 6.74 -5.80
C GLY A 54 4.95 5.98 -5.30
N GLY A 55 4.10 5.44 -6.16
CA GLY A 55 3.05 4.49 -5.79
C GLY A 55 3.62 3.18 -5.26
N PHE A 56 2.71 2.24 -4.99
CA PHE A 56 3.06 0.90 -4.51
C PHE A 56 2.08 -0.10 -5.12
N VAL A 57 2.61 -1.10 -5.83
CA VAL A 57 1.79 -2.16 -6.40
C VAL A 57 2.48 -3.50 -6.15
N LYS A 58 1.76 -4.44 -5.55
CA LYS A 58 2.25 -5.81 -5.35
C LYS A 58 1.18 -6.82 -5.73
N LEU A 59 1.64 -7.91 -6.34
CA LEU A 59 0.87 -9.08 -6.73
C LEU A 59 1.18 -10.22 -5.77
N ALA A 60 0.15 -10.96 -5.37
CA ALA A 60 0.29 -12.10 -4.47
C ALA A 60 -0.05 -13.40 -5.20
N TYR A 61 0.96 -14.25 -5.34
CA TYR A 61 0.86 -15.55 -5.99
C TYR A 61 0.83 -16.69 -4.98
N MET A 62 0.00 -17.69 -5.24
CA MET A 62 -0.03 -18.95 -4.51
C MET A 62 -0.12 -20.08 -5.53
N CYS A 63 0.88 -20.98 -5.54
CA CYS A 63 1.00 -22.05 -6.55
C CYS A 63 0.87 -21.52 -7.98
N ASP A 64 1.61 -20.45 -8.30
CA ASP A 64 1.65 -19.76 -9.60
C ASP A 64 0.32 -19.15 -10.08
N VAL A 65 -0.70 -19.14 -9.22
CA VAL A 65 -1.97 -18.43 -9.46
C VAL A 65 -1.92 -17.07 -8.79
N LEU A 66 -2.27 -16.01 -9.52
CA LEU A 66 -2.49 -14.69 -8.93
C LEU A 66 -3.76 -14.73 -8.08
N VAL A 67 -3.60 -14.66 -6.75
CA VAL A 67 -4.72 -14.78 -5.80
C VAL A 67 -5.11 -13.47 -5.14
N GLY A 68 -4.24 -12.46 -5.23
CA GLY A 68 -4.55 -11.11 -4.76
C GLY A 68 -3.59 -10.05 -5.28
N SER A 69 -3.96 -8.79 -5.12
CA SER A 69 -3.14 -7.64 -5.46
C SER A 69 -3.47 -6.44 -4.57
N ILE A 70 -2.51 -5.55 -4.42
CA ILE A 70 -2.71 -4.22 -3.85
C ILE A 70 -2.15 -3.20 -4.84
N ALA A 71 -2.91 -2.15 -5.15
CA ALA A 71 -2.46 -1.04 -5.98
C ALA A 71 -2.72 0.28 -5.27
N CYS A 72 -1.68 1.08 -5.12
CA CYS A 72 -1.69 2.34 -4.39
C CYS A 72 -1.05 3.46 -5.21
N ARG A 73 -1.53 4.69 -4.98
CA ARG A 73 -0.92 5.91 -5.52
C ARG A 73 -0.70 6.94 -4.41
N VAL A 74 0.29 7.80 -4.60
CA VAL A 74 0.51 8.95 -3.74
C VAL A 74 -0.44 10.08 -4.14
N MET A 75 -1.10 10.69 -3.17
CA MET A 75 -1.94 11.88 -3.38
C MET A 75 -1.74 12.90 -2.26
N PRO A 76 -2.03 14.19 -2.47
CA PRO A 76 -2.13 15.15 -1.39
C PRO A 76 -3.13 14.71 -0.32
N ILE A 77 -2.81 14.98 0.95
CA ILE A 77 -3.77 14.79 2.05
C ILE A 77 -4.97 15.71 1.85
N ASP A 78 -4.68 16.98 1.55
CA ASP A 78 -5.63 18.02 1.23
C ASP A 78 -5.30 18.55 -0.18
N PRO A 79 -6.19 18.37 -1.16
CA PRO A 79 -5.97 18.88 -2.51
C PRO A 79 -5.82 20.41 -2.57
N LYS A 80 -6.33 21.13 -1.58
CA LYS A 80 -6.23 22.60 -1.51
C LYS A 80 -4.96 23.06 -0.79
N ASP A 81 -4.32 22.18 -0.04
CA ASP A 81 -3.13 22.49 0.74
C ASP A 81 -2.09 21.35 0.72
N PRO A 82 -1.19 21.35 -0.28
CA PRO A 82 -0.13 20.36 -0.41
C PRO A 82 0.90 20.37 0.73
N THR A 83 0.96 21.44 1.54
CA THR A 83 1.92 21.55 2.65
C THR A 83 1.61 20.58 3.79
N LYS A 84 0.34 20.15 3.89
CA LYS A 84 -0.13 19.13 4.82
C LYS A 84 0.43 17.74 4.53
N GLY A 85 1.17 17.57 3.44
CA GLY A 85 1.83 16.33 3.06
C GLY A 85 0.94 15.41 2.21
N MET A 86 1.44 14.20 2.02
CA MET A 86 0.88 13.21 1.10
C MET A 86 0.29 12.01 1.85
N LYS A 87 -0.65 11.31 1.22
CA LYS A 87 -1.21 10.03 1.65
C LYS A 87 -0.96 8.97 0.59
N MET A 88 -0.75 7.74 1.04
CA MET A 88 -0.82 6.57 0.19
C MET A 88 -2.28 6.14 0.06
N TYR A 89 -2.89 6.36 -1.10
CA TYR A 89 -4.26 5.96 -1.38
C TYR A 89 -4.29 4.55 -1.97
N ILE A 90 -4.91 3.61 -1.26
CA ILE A 90 -5.16 2.26 -1.77
C ILE A 90 -6.34 2.35 -2.75
N MET A 91 -6.04 2.17 -4.03
CA MET A 91 -7.04 2.17 -5.10
C MET A 91 -7.81 0.85 -5.13
N THR A 92 -7.06 -0.26 -5.05
CA THR A 92 -7.62 -1.61 -5.01
C THR A 92 -6.82 -2.47 -4.05
N LEU A 93 -7.54 -3.25 -3.23
CA LEU A 93 -7.00 -4.40 -2.50
C LEU A 93 -7.91 -5.59 -2.85
N SER A 94 -7.41 -6.46 -3.72
CA SER A 94 -8.18 -7.50 -4.37
C SER A 94 -7.72 -8.86 -3.87
N VAL A 95 -8.66 -9.73 -3.50
CA VAL A 95 -8.37 -11.13 -3.16
C VAL A 95 -9.50 -11.99 -3.74
N LEU A 96 -9.11 -13.01 -4.52
CA LEU A 96 -10.05 -13.98 -5.07
C LEU A 96 -10.92 -14.58 -3.95
N PRO A 97 -12.24 -14.74 -4.14
CA PRO A 97 -13.14 -15.23 -3.09
C PRO A 97 -12.68 -16.50 -2.38
N MET A 98 -12.16 -17.47 -3.14
CA MET A 98 -11.68 -18.76 -2.63
C MET A 98 -10.42 -18.68 -1.78
N TYR A 99 -9.67 -17.57 -1.86
CA TYR A 99 -8.42 -17.33 -1.13
C TYR A 99 -8.57 -16.27 -0.03
N ARG A 100 -9.80 -15.82 0.21
CA ARG A 100 -10.12 -14.96 1.37
C ARG A 100 -9.89 -15.77 2.64
N ARG A 101 -9.60 -15.06 3.73
CA ARG A 101 -9.29 -15.66 5.05
C ARG A 101 -8.01 -16.52 5.09
N CYS A 102 -7.24 -16.58 4.01
CA CYS A 102 -5.92 -17.22 3.96
C CYS A 102 -4.74 -16.26 4.25
N GLY A 103 -5.01 -15.04 4.74
CA GLY A 103 -3.98 -14.06 5.08
C GLY A 103 -3.46 -13.20 3.91
N VAL A 104 -3.90 -13.43 2.67
CA VAL A 104 -3.42 -12.72 1.46
C VAL A 104 -3.48 -11.20 1.61
N ALA A 105 -4.65 -10.65 1.96
CA ALA A 105 -4.83 -9.20 2.12
C ALA A 105 -3.97 -8.62 3.26
N THR A 106 -3.82 -9.35 4.37
CA THR A 106 -2.96 -8.94 5.49
C THR A 106 -1.50 -8.91 5.06
N THR A 107 -1.03 -9.91 4.32
CA THR A 107 0.35 -9.94 3.83
C THR A 107 0.65 -8.78 2.86
N LEU A 108 -0.28 -8.48 1.95
CA LEU A 108 -0.17 -7.34 1.03
C LEU A 108 -0.14 -6.00 1.77
N LEU A 109 -1.04 -5.81 2.74
CA LEU A 109 -1.12 -4.57 3.53
C LEU A 109 0.14 -4.37 4.39
N ARG A 110 0.63 -5.44 5.03
CA ARG A 110 1.88 -5.40 5.80
C ARG A 110 3.08 -5.05 4.92
N SER A 111 3.15 -5.59 3.70
CA SER A 111 4.21 -5.24 2.76
C SER A 111 4.18 -3.75 2.38
N LEU A 112 2.99 -3.15 2.28
CA LEU A 112 2.86 -1.71 2.11
C LEU A 112 3.36 -0.92 3.33
N GLU A 113 3.02 -1.36 4.55
CA GLU A 113 3.48 -0.72 5.79
C GLU A 113 5.01 -0.79 5.94
N GLU A 114 5.61 -1.95 5.62
CA GLU A 114 7.06 -2.16 5.59
C GLU A 114 7.74 -1.23 4.57
N GLU A 115 7.21 -1.13 3.36
CA GLU A 115 7.68 -0.21 2.32
C GLU A 115 7.65 1.25 2.80
N LEU A 116 6.53 1.70 3.37
CA LEU A 116 6.40 3.08 3.86
C LEU A 116 7.33 3.36 5.05
N SER A 117 7.56 2.38 5.91
CA SER A 117 8.49 2.50 7.04
C SER A 117 9.93 2.63 6.53
N SER A 118 10.31 1.83 5.53
CA SER A 118 11.63 1.93 4.89
C SER A 118 11.84 3.30 4.23
N ARG A 119 10.84 3.80 3.48
CA ARG A 119 10.91 5.13 2.86
C ARG A 119 11.08 6.26 3.88
N ARG A 120 10.36 6.20 5.01
CA ARG A 120 10.48 7.19 6.10
C ARG A 120 11.88 7.19 6.70
N GLU A 121 12.43 6.01 6.91
CA GLU A 121 13.78 5.86 7.46
C GLU A 121 14.85 6.41 6.50
N SER A 122 14.73 6.14 5.19
CA SER A 122 15.63 6.73 4.19
C SER A 122 15.60 8.26 4.18
N ILE A 123 14.40 8.86 4.27
CA ILE A 123 14.23 10.32 4.36
C ILE A 123 14.89 10.86 5.64
N ARG A 124 14.71 10.18 6.77
CA ARG A 124 15.32 10.57 8.05
C ARG A 124 16.85 10.59 7.97
N VAL A 125 17.44 9.52 7.46
CA VAL A 125 18.90 9.39 7.30
C VAL A 125 19.45 10.46 6.36
N GLU A 126 18.75 10.76 5.26
CA GLU A 126 19.16 11.81 4.32
C GLU A 126 19.10 13.21 4.96
N LYS A 127 18.04 13.52 5.72
CA LYS A 127 17.94 14.78 6.48
C LYS A 127 19.08 14.93 7.50
N GLU A 128 19.39 13.88 8.24
CA GLU A 128 20.50 13.87 9.21
C GLU A 128 21.88 14.01 8.56
N ALA A 129 22.07 13.45 7.36
CA ALA A 129 23.30 13.62 6.59
C ALA A 129 23.46 15.08 6.14
N LYS A 130 22.40 15.69 5.59
CA LYS A 130 22.40 17.10 5.16
C LYS A 130 22.65 18.07 6.33
N ALA A 131 22.03 17.83 7.49
CA ALA A 131 22.23 18.64 8.68
C ALA A 131 23.69 18.62 9.18
N ARG A 132 24.34 17.44 9.13
CA ARG A 132 25.76 17.29 9.49
C ARG A 132 26.71 17.99 8.52
N SER A 133 26.38 18.07 7.23
CA SER A 133 27.18 18.79 6.23
C SER A 133 26.99 20.31 6.30
N ALA A 134 25.82 20.79 6.73
CA ALA A 134 25.51 22.23 6.81
C ALA A 134 26.21 22.95 7.99
N SER A 135 26.60 22.22 9.04
CA SER A 135 27.28 22.79 10.22
C SER A 135 28.73 23.23 9.98
N HIS A 136 29.27 23.08 8.77
CA HIS A 136 30.60 23.57 8.36
C HIS A 136 30.60 24.93 7.62
N HIS A 137 29.44 25.57 7.42
CA HIS A 137 29.35 26.94 6.91
C HIS A 137 28.50 27.82 7.84
N HIS A 138 29.13 28.86 8.39
CA HIS A 138 28.51 29.82 9.30
C HIS A 138 27.58 30.78 8.52
N GLY A 139 26.30 30.81 8.88
CA GLY A 139 25.34 31.79 8.36
C GLY A 139 23.93 31.54 8.86
N GLN A 140 23.38 32.50 9.61
CA GLN A 140 22.04 32.51 10.20
C GLN A 140 20.93 32.19 9.18
N HIS A 141 20.06 31.23 9.48
CA HIS A 141 18.79 31.08 8.78
C HIS A 141 17.63 30.79 9.75
N ASN A 142 16.53 31.50 9.49
CA ASN A 142 15.27 31.53 10.21
C ASN A 142 14.64 30.14 10.42
N HIS A 143 13.99 29.96 11.57
CA HIS A 143 13.04 28.89 11.84
C HIS A 143 11.80 29.04 10.92
N GLY A 144 11.93 28.65 9.65
CA GLY A 144 10.78 28.38 8.80
C GLY A 144 10.26 26.98 9.11
N GLU A 145 8.96 26.87 9.37
CA GLU A 145 8.25 25.60 9.57
C GLU A 145 8.69 24.58 8.51
N GLU A 146 9.39 23.50 8.91
CA GLU A 146 9.66 22.38 8.01
C GLU A 146 8.33 21.70 7.66
N GLY A 147 7.67 22.17 6.60
CA GLY A 147 6.44 21.56 6.12
C GLY A 147 6.64 20.09 5.74
N TYR A 148 5.56 19.29 5.85
CA TYR A 148 5.56 17.88 5.44
C TYR A 148 5.46 17.69 3.93
N ALA A 149 5.80 18.71 3.13
CA ALA A 149 5.63 18.72 1.70
C ALA A 149 6.30 17.49 1.05
N GLY A 150 5.52 16.71 0.31
CA GLY A 150 5.98 15.49 -0.37
C GLY A 150 6.07 14.23 0.52
N GLN A 151 6.00 14.34 1.85
CA GLN A 151 6.12 13.17 2.73
C GLN A 151 4.80 12.40 2.84
N VAL A 152 4.87 11.07 2.77
CA VAL A 152 3.69 10.20 2.94
C VAL A 152 3.42 9.95 4.43
N LEU A 153 2.42 10.64 4.97
CA LEU A 153 2.11 10.64 6.41
C LEU A 153 1.08 9.58 6.81
N LYS A 154 0.15 9.23 5.92
CA LYS A 154 -0.93 8.27 6.22
C LYS A 154 -1.33 7.41 5.03
N ILE A 155 -2.02 6.31 5.32
CA ILE A 155 -2.68 5.44 4.34
C ILE A 155 -4.18 5.77 4.35
N SER A 156 -4.82 5.74 3.19
CA SER A 156 -6.26 5.98 3.07
C SER A 156 -6.88 5.13 1.95
N LEU A 157 -8.19 4.91 2.03
CA LEU A 157 -8.95 4.20 1.00
C LEU A 157 -10.43 4.55 1.10
N ASN A 158 -11.17 4.23 0.04
CA ASN A 158 -12.63 4.29 0.05
C ASN A 158 -13.18 2.85 0.06
N VAL A 159 -14.22 2.62 0.86
CA VAL A 159 -14.92 1.33 0.93
C VAL A 159 -16.42 1.58 0.82
N GLN A 160 -17.14 0.69 0.14
CA GLN A 160 -18.60 0.78 0.06
C GLN A 160 -19.21 0.53 1.44
N ILE A 161 -20.22 1.33 1.82
CA ILE A 161 -20.86 1.28 3.15
C ILE A 161 -21.46 -0.10 3.44
N ASN A 162 -21.96 -0.78 2.42
CA ASN A 162 -22.53 -2.12 2.53
C ASN A 162 -21.47 -3.24 2.55
N ASN A 163 -20.18 -2.94 2.34
CA ASN A 163 -19.11 -3.93 2.39
C ASN A 163 -18.57 -4.09 3.83
N ILE A 164 -19.42 -4.64 4.70
CA ILE A 164 -19.12 -4.84 6.13
C ILE A 164 -17.87 -5.70 6.34
N SER A 165 -17.64 -6.69 5.46
CA SER A 165 -16.45 -7.54 5.54
C SER A 165 -15.15 -6.75 5.35
N ALA A 166 -15.11 -5.86 4.35
CA ALA A 166 -13.95 -5.01 4.12
C ALA A 166 -13.78 -3.97 5.23
N ILE A 167 -14.88 -3.33 5.69
CA ILE A 167 -14.85 -2.39 6.81
C ILE A 167 -14.24 -3.05 8.05
N GLY A 168 -14.75 -4.22 8.46
CA GLY A 168 -14.22 -4.96 9.61
C GLY A 168 -12.77 -5.42 9.42
N PHE A 169 -12.36 -5.76 8.19
CA PHE A 169 -10.97 -6.06 7.88
C PHE A 169 -10.07 -4.86 8.12
N TYR A 170 -10.40 -3.69 7.58
CA TYR A 170 -9.56 -2.49 7.73
C TYR A 170 -9.54 -1.98 9.17
N GLN A 171 -10.68 -1.99 9.88
CA GLN A 171 -10.73 -1.64 11.30
C GLN A 171 -9.81 -2.53 12.15
N LYS A 172 -9.76 -3.84 11.88
CA LYS A 172 -8.83 -4.76 12.54
C LYS A 172 -7.36 -4.41 12.28
N HIS A 173 -7.05 -3.75 11.16
CA HIS A 173 -5.71 -3.28 10.81
C HIS A 173 -5.50 -1.79 11.15
N GLY A 174 -6.28 -1.24 12.09
CA GLY A 174 -6.05 0.11 12.63
C GLY A 174 -6.59 1.26 11.78
N PHE A 175 -7.35 0.98 10.71
CA PHE A 175 -8.03 2.03 9.96
C PHE A 175 -9.26 2.52 10.73
N SER A 176 -9.42 3.83 10.81
CA SER A 176 -10.59 4.49 11.37
C SER A 176 -11.40 5.20 10.28
N ASN A 177 -12.71 5.25 10.46
CA ASN A 177 -13.57 6.03 9.58
C ASN A 177 -13.24 7.51 9.76
N THR A 178 -13.03 8.21 8.64
CA THR A 178 -12.93 9.67 8.64
C THR A 178 -14.27 10.22 8.17
N THR A 179 -15.00 10.88 9.06
CA THR A 179 -16.19 11.65 8.66
C THR A 179 -15.70 12.85 7.87
N HIS A 180 -16.09 12.96 6.61
CA HIS A 180 -15.91 14.18 5.83
C HIS A 180 -17.04 15.16 6.14
#